data_AF-A0A5N5IXW3-F1
#
_entry.id   AF-A0A5N5IXW3-F1
#
_cell.length_a   1.000
_cell.length_b   1.000
_cell.length_c   1.000
_cell.angle_alpha   90.00
_cell.angle_beta   90.00
_cell.angle_gamma   90.00
#
_symmetry.space_group_name_H-M   'P 1'
#
loop_
_entity.id
_entity.type
_entity.pdbx_description
1 polymer ?
#
loop_
_entity_poly.entity_id
_entity_poly.type
_entity_poly.pdbx_seq_one_letter_code
_entity_poly.pdbx_strand_id
1 'polypeptide(L)'
;MNRFELYQKIKEIQSAPIREMAYYLADEKRIAITSFGLAWSKATAPWIYFDTVLDLEGLRSQFGLGENMEVHENLDPKSGLERGFVDRTTGEGLMGKI
;
A
#
# COMPACT_ATOMS: atom_id res chain seq x y z
N MET A 1 15.26 7.06 0.42
CA MET A 1 15.34 5.80 1.16
C MET A 1 16.12 4.81 0.31
N ASN A 2 17.15 4.18 0.86
CA ASN A 2 17.88 3.16 0.13
C ASN A 2 17.10 1.83 0.14
N ARG A 3 17.50 0.88 -0.71
CA ARG A 3 16.77 -0.38 -0.88
C ARG A 3 16.74 -1.24 0.40
N PHE A 4 17.80 -1.18 1.21
CA PHE A 4 17.87 -1.93 2.47
C PHE A 4 16.86 -1.41 3.49
N GLU A 5 16.82 -0.10 3.71
CA GLU A 5 15.85 0.57 4.60
C GLU A 5 14.41 0.25 4.19
N LEU A 6 14.15 0.22 2.89
CA LEU A 6 12.86 -0.13 2.36
C LEU A 6 12.43 -1.56 2.73
N TYR A 7 13.31 -2.55 2.53
CA TYR A 7 12.98 -3.93 2.87
C TYR A 7 12.67 -4.11 4.35
N GLN A 8 13.36 -3.39 5.23
CA GLN A 8 13.07 -3.44 6.66
C GLN A 8 11.66 -2.93 6.97
N LYS A 9 11.25 -1.81 6.37
CA LYS A 9 9.90 -1.28 6.54
C LYS A 9 8.81 -2.22 5.98
N ILE A 10 9.00 -2.77 4.78
CA ILE A 10 8.03 -3.72 4.22
C ILE A 10 7.95 -5.00 5.07
N LYS A 11 9.06 -5.45 5.68
CA LYS A 11 9.06 -6.61 6.59
C LYS A 11 8.18 -6.42 7.83
N GLU A 12 7.98 -5.18 8.27
CA GLU A 12 7.16 -4.85 9.44
C GLU A 12 5.66 -5.01 9.17
N ILE A 13 5.24 -4.99 7.90
CA ILE A 13 3.84 -5.24 7.49
C ILE A 13 3.43 -6.66 7.85
N GLN A 14 2.32 -6.80 8.55
CA GLN A 14 1.76 -8.08 8.99
C GLN A 14 0.91 -8.77 7.91
N SER A 15 0.16 -7.99 7.13
CA SER A 15 -0.67 -8.45 6.02
C SER A 15 0.21 -9.03 4.91
N ALA A 16 0.17 -10.35 4.76
CA ALA A 16 0.94 -11.03 3.72
C ALA A 16 0.63 -10.48 2.31
N PRO A 17 -0.64 -10.27 1.91
CA PRO A 17 -0.94 -9.71 0.59
C PRO A 17 -0.40 -8.28 0.39
N ILE A 18 -0.53 -7.40 1.40
CA ILE A 18 0.02 -6.03 1.32
C ILE A 18 1.55 -6.09 1.19
N ARG A 19 2.20 -6.94 1.97
CA ARG A 19 3.65 -7.12 1.96
C ARG A 19 4.17 -7.65 0.63
N GLU A 20 3.50 -8.64 0.06
CA GLU A 20 3.83 -9.20 -1.26
C GLU A 20 3.65 -8.18 -2.38
N MET A 21 2.52 -7.47 -2.41
CA MET A 21 2.29 -6.38 -3.38
C MET A 21 3.35 -5.28 -3.23
N ALA A 22 3.72 -4.92 -2.00
CA ALA A 22 4.74 -3.90 -1.77
C ALA A 22 6.11 -4.31 -2.33
N TYR A 23 6.51 -5.58 -2.19
CA TYR A 23 7.75 -6.08 -2.80
C TYR A 23 7.68 -6.09 -4.32
N TYR A 24 6.57 -6.55 -4.89
CA TYR A 24 6.37 -6.54 -6.33
C TYR A 24 6.49 -5.13 -6.93
N LEU A 25 5.80 -4.14 -6.33
CA LEU A 25 5.84 -2.76 -6.80
C LEU A 25 7.22 -2.14 -6.63
N ALA A 26 7.86 -2.33 -5.46
CA ALA A 26 9.10 -1.63 -5.16
C ALA A 26 10.35 -2.28 -5.77
N ASP A 27 10.42 -3.61 -5.81
CA ASP A 27 11.60 -4.32 -6.29
C ASP A 27 11.48 -4.76 -7.74
N GLU A 28 10.39 -5.42 -8.12
CA GLU A 28 10.22 -5.91 -9.49
C GLU A 28 9.88 -4.77 -10.45
N LYS A 29 8.91 -3.92 -10.08
CA LYS A 29 8.51 -2.77 -10.91
C LYS A 29 9.33 -1.51 -10.70
N ARG A 30 10.21 -1.50 -9.68
CA ARG A 30 11.08 -0.35 -9.36
C ARG A 30 10.31 0.95 -9.11
N ILE A 31 9.09 0.85 -8.59
CA ILE A 31 8.23 2.00 -8.32
C ILE A 31 8.67 2.63 -6.99
N ALA A 32 8.85 3.95 -7.00
CA ALA A 32 9.30 4.68 -5.82
C ALA A 32 8.22 4.68 -4.74
N ILE A 33 8.64 4.56 -3.48
CA ILE A 33 7.78 4.76 -2.31
C ILE A 33 7.92 6.20 -1.86
N THR A 34 6.79 6.90 -1.77
CA THR A 34 6.70 8.31 -1.38
C THR A 34 6.57 8.48 0.11
N SER A 35 5.90 7.54 0.79
CA SER A 35 5.67 7.57 2.24
C SER A 35 5.45 6.17 2.83
N PHE A 36 5.76 6.04 4.12
CA PHE A 36 5.47 4.85 4.93
C PHE A 36 5.19 5.28 6.36
N GLY A 37 4.06 4.89 6.93
CA GLY A 37 3.73 5.15 8.33
C GLY A 37 2.23 5.17 8.60
N LEU A 38 1.83 5.69 9.75
CA LEU A 38 0.43 5.88 10.08
C LEU A 38 -0.17 6.97 9.17
N ALA A 39 -1.18 6.61 8.39
CA ALA A 39 -1.81 7.54 7.43
C ALA A 39 -2.49 8.74 8.12
N TRP A 40 -2.99 8.56 9.34
CA TRP A 40 -3.67 9.60 10.11
C TRP A 40 -3.66 9.28 11.60
N SER A 41 -4.03 10.25 12.44
CA SER A 41 -3.87 10.18 13.90
C SER A 41 -4.65 9.06 14.60
N LYS A 42 -5.67 8.47 13.96
CA LYS A 42 -6.38 7.28 14.49
C LYS A 42 -6.08 5.99 13.72
N ALA A 43 -5.22 6.03 12.69
CA ALA A 43 -4.75 4.80 12.07
C ALA A 43 -3.98 3.98 13.09
N THR A 44 -4.33 2.71 13.23
CA THR A 44 -3.68 1.78 14.18
C THR A 44 -2.57 0.97 13.53
N ALA A 45 -2.38 1.12 12.21
CA ALA A 45 -1.49 0.29 11.41
C ALA A 45 -0.85 1.09 10.27
N PRO A 46 0.37 0.72 9.85
CA PRO A 46 1.14 1.44 8.83
C PRO A 46 0.57 1.25 7.42
N TRP A 47 0.65 2.31 6.62
CA TRP A 47 0.28 2.33 5.21
C TRP A 47 1.53 2.65 4.36
N ILE A 48 1.59 2.10 3.16
CA ILE A 48 2.66 2.30 2.18
C ILE A 48 2.12 3.07 0.98
N TYR A 49 2.84 4.11 0.56
CA TYR A 49 2.44 4.97 -0.54
C TYR A 49 3.43 4.88 -1.70
N PHE A 50 2.93 4.62 -2.90
CA PHE A 50 3.71 4.48 -4.12
C PHE A 50 3.52 5.64 -5.09
N ASP A 51 4.58 5.99 -5.81
CA ASP A 51 4.59 7.03 -6.84
C ASP A 51 4.03 6.50 -8.19
N THR A 52 2.81 5.98 -8.17
CA THR A 52 2.16 5.41 -9.37
C THR A 52 0.65 5.35 -9.22
N VAL A 53 -0.07 5.24 -10.33
CA VAL A 53 -1.49 4.85 -10.33
C VAL A 53 -1.56 3.33 -10.31
N LEU A 54 -2.29 2.77 -9.35
CA LEU A 54 -2.40 1.32 -9.18
C LEU A 54 -3.48 0.72 -10.09
N ASP A 55 -3.12 -0.32 -10.83
CA ASP A 55 -4.10 -1.20 -11.48
C ASP A 55 -4.69 -2.15 -10.42
N LEU A 56 -5.77 -1.70 -9.77
CA LEU A 56 -6.39 -2.46 -8.68
C LEU A 56 -6.99 -3.78 -9.15
N GLU A 57 -7.58 -3.84 -10.35
CA GLU A 57 -8.14 -5.08 -10.88
C GLU A 57 -7.03 -6.09 -11.19
N GLY A 58 -5.96 -5.63 -11.85
CA GLY A 58 -4.78 -6.44 -12.13
C GLY A 58 -4.10 -6.95 -10.87
N LEU A 59 -3.88 -6.08 -9.87
CA LEU A 59 -3.30 -6.47 -8.59
C LEU A 59 -4.21 -7.43 -7.82
N ARG A 60 -5.52 -7.20 -7.80
CA ARG A 60 -6.48 -8.12 -7.15
C ARG A 60 -6.42 -9.51 -7.77
N SER A 61 -6.41 -9.60 -9.09
CA SER A 61 -6.32 -10.88 -9.80
C SER A 61 -4.96 -11.56 -9.59
N GLN A 62 -3.85 -10.82 -9.75
CA GLN A 62 -2.50 -11.33 -9.65
C GLN A 62 -2.18 -11.92 -8.26
N PHE A 63 -2.63 -11.26 -7.19
CA PHE A 63 -2.35 -11.67 -5.80
C PHE A 63 -3.50 -12.42 -5.14
N GLY A 64 -4.58 -12.74 -5.88
CA GLY A 64 -5.73 -13.48 -5.36
C GLY A 64 -6.39 -12.80 -4.15
N LEU A 65 -6.51 -11.47 -4.17
CA LEU A 65 -6.97 -10.70 -3.01
C LEU A 65 -8.44 -11.03 -2.71
N GLY A 66 -8.70 -11.52 -1.50
CA GLY A 66 -10.04 -11.89 -1.03
C GLY A 66 -10.88 -10.73 -0.50
N GLU A 67 -11.97 -11.07 0.20
CA GLU A 67 -12.96 -10.11 0.73
C GLU A 67 -12.41 -9.19 1.82
N ASN A 68 -11.36 -9.61 2.53
CA ASN A 68 -10.71 -8.81 3.57
C ASN A 68 -9.89 -7.64 2.99
N MET A 69 -9.62 -7.65 1.69
CA MET A 69 -8.94 -6.57 1.02
C MET A 69 -9.96 -5.59 0.48
N GLU A 70 -10.12 -4.44 1.13
CA GLU A 70 -11.05 -3.39 0.70
C GLU A 70 -10.33 -2.39 -0.21
N VAL A 71 -11.04 -1.89 -1.22
CA VAL A 71 -10.56 -0.74 -1.99
C VAL A 71 -10.75 0.52 -1.15
N HIS A 72 -9.67 1.25 -0.95
CA HIS A 72 -9.70 2.58 -0.33
C HIS A 72 -9.50 3.66 -1.39
N GLU A 73 -10.22 4.76 -1.23
CA GLU A 73 -10.13 5.94 -2.09
C GLU A 73 -10.30 7.20 -1.26
N ASN A 74 -9.39 8.16 -1.43
CA ASN A 74 -9.53 9.52 -0.95
C ASN A 74 -9.49 10.47 -2.15
N LEU A 75 -10.57 11.24 -2.32
CA LEU A 75 -10.74 12.24 -3.38
C LEU A 75 -10.67 13.68 -2.85
N ASP A 76 -10.32 13.86 -1.57
CA ASP A 76 -10.23 15.20 -0.99
C ASP A 76 -8.87 15.86 -1.29
N PRO A 77 -8.82 16.88 -2.16
CA PRO A 77 -7.57 17.53 -2.53
C PRO A 77 -6.86 18.24 -1.37
N LYS A 78 -7.53 18.44 -0.21
CA LYS A 78 -6.93 19.04 0.98
C LYS A 78 -6.17 18.02 1.85
N SER A 79 -6.60 16.77 1.86
CA SER A 79 -6.01 15.70 2.67
C SER A 79 -5.18 14.69 1.86
N GLY A 80 -5.28 14.74 0.53
CA GLY A 80 -4.49 13.93 -0.40
C GLY A 80 -5.38 13.19 -1.39
N LEU A 81 -4.86 12.93 -2.59
CA LEU A 81 -5.54 12.10 -3.59
C LEU A 81 -4.83 10.74 -3.65
N GLU A 82 -5.55 9.69 -3.26
CA GLU A 82 -4.97 8.35 -3.17
C GLU A 82 -6.01 7.27 -3.41
N ARG A 83 -5.56 6.17 -3.99
CA ARG A 83 -6.39 4.99 -4.20
C ARG A 83 -5.56 3.73 -4.05
N GLY A 84 -6.14 2.69 -3.47
CA GLY A 84 -5.40 1.48 -3.16
C GLY A 84 -6.20 0.45 -2.41
N PHE A 85 -5.51 -0.32 -1.57
CA PHE A 85 -6.06 -1.40 -0.79
C PHE A 85 -5.80 -1.22 0.70
N VAL A 86 -6.76 -1.67 1.52
CA VAL A 86 -6.59 -1.82 2.97
C VAL A 86 -6.98 -3.24 3.35
N ASP A 87 -6.12 -3.93 4.07
CA ASP A 87 -6.46 -5.21 4.68
C ASP A 87 -7.24 -4.93 5.98
N ARG A 88 -8.51 -5.29 6.01
CA ARG A 88 -9.37 -5.09 7.20
C ARG A 88 -8.88 -5.85 8.43
N THR A 89 -8.13 -6.93 8.23
CA THR A 89 -7.68 -7.80 9.32
C THR A 89 -6.59 -7.12 10.13
N THR A 90 -5.66 -6.45 9.45
CA THR A 90 -4.50 -5.80 10.08
C THR A 90 -4.64 -4.28 10.16
N GLY A 91 -5.51 -3.69 9.32
CA GLY A 91 -5.66 -2.24 9.14
C GLY A 91 -4.58 -1.61 8.25
N GLU A 92 -3.69 -2.43 7.69
CA GLU A 92 -2.55 -1.96 6.89
C GLU A 92 -2.97 -1.63 5.46
N GLY A 93 -2.36 -0.59 4.89
CA GLY A 93 -2.75 -0.04 3.61
C GLY A 93 -1.61 -0.03 2.59
N LEU A 94 -1.98 -0.12 1.31
CA LEU A 94 -1.11 0.12 0.18
C LEU A 94 -1.84 1.06 -0.77
N MET A 95 -1.26 2.24 -0.97
CA MET A 95 -1.86 3.34 -1.73
C MET A 95 -0.98 3.73 -2.91
N GLY A 96 -1.62 4.21 -3.97
CA GLY A 96 -1.00 4.93 -5.07
C GLY A 96 -1.71 6.26 -5.31
N LYS A 97 -1.26 6.94 -6.35
CA LYS A 97 -1.85 8.17 -6.89
C LYS A 97 -3.16 7.88 -7.62
N ILE A 98 -3.92 8.96 -7.82
CA ILE A 98 -5.07 9.04 -8.74
C ILE A 98 -4.67 9.88 -9.95
#